data_AF-A0A0H2V7P6-F1
#
_entry.id   AF-A0A0H2V7P6-F1
#
_cell.length_a   1.000
_cell.length_b   1.000
_cell.length_c   1.000
_cell.angle_alpha   90.00
_cell.angle_beta   90.00
_cell.angle_gamma   90.00
#
_symmetry.space_group_name_H-M   'P 1'
#
loop_
_entity.id
_entity.type
_entity.pdbx_description
1 polymer ?
#
loop_
_entity_poly.entity_id
_entity_poly.type
_entity_poly.pdbx_seq_one_letter_code
_entity_poly.pdbx_strand_id
1 'polypeptide(L)'
;MMFVKNNFNTNNFDAELVEAIGNRLENNQFSDAILAGTKYLTTLLREKGQCEGDGAQLVGTVLGGQSPRIQINSLQSVSEQDEQRGFEALLRGYYQCIRNPRTHDNFPDTEDSCMRILIMLDTFIKYLKRDVAEFDYTAILERIYEVHFVNNSDYAEALISQIPEKKLLDFFQSLISRFNERPTKEIDSIFKAINQRFSGEEEKAAMRLLGDELRKASNNVEFANVFRIIKPSAWRNLPDDVLIRMENIIIEECKKGYLDFYSDATKGAIGTWGNTFGSKFKRRGDLGDALIGLLYDSWYTQNYVAKYYVFSIPSIITDDVKVKELADALAYATIVNGAKLLRTKLIDACKNYPDKLKEHLRDAVQQRMDSDKKYAEELLGQIS
;
A
#
# COMPACT_ATOMS: atom_id res chain seq x y z
N MET A 1 35.30 -17.27 37.71
CA MET A 1 35.98 -16.03 38.14
C MET A 1 34.92 -15.12 38.74
N MET A 2 35.11 -14.62 39.95
CA MET A 2 34.21 -13.62 40.55
C MET A 2 34.64 -12.25 40.00
N PHE A 3 33.73 -11.50 39.36
CA PHE A 3 34.04 -10.14 38.91
C PHE A 3 34.10 -9.23 40.13
N VAL A 4 35.26 -8.61 40.36
CA VAL A 4 35.47 -7.61 41.41
C VAL A 4 35.55 -6.22 40.79
N LYS A 5 35.45 -5.17 41.61
CA LYS A 5 35.42 -3.78 41.13
C LYS A 5 36.62 -3.40 40.24
N ASN A 6 37.78 -4.00 40.45
CA ASN A 6 38.98 -3.78 39.63
C ASN A 6 38.83 -4.30 38.18
N ASN A 7 37.88 -5.20 37.93
CA ASN A 7 37.57 -5.66 36.58
C ASN A 7 36.68 -4.67 35.82
N PHE A 8 36.07 -3.69 36.49
CA PHE A 8 35.21 -2.70 35.86
C PHE A 8 36.04 -1.60 35.19
N ASN A 9 36.36 -1.81 33.91
CA ASN A 9 37.14 -0.88 33.08
C ASN A 9 36.75 -1.04 31.60
N THR A 10 37.23 -0.12 30.76
CA THR A 10 36.87 -0.03 29.33
C THR A 10 37.33 -1.22 28.48
N ASN A 11 38.19 -2.10 29.00
CA ASN A 11 38.56 -3.33 28.30
C ASN A 11 37.51 -4.43 28.46
N ASN A 12 36.70 -4.37 29.51
CA ASN A 12 35.71 -5.39 29.86
C ASN A 12 34.26 -4.91 29.70
N PHE A 13 34.04 -3.60 29.82
CA PHE A 13 32.72 -2.95 29.83
C PHE A 13 32.66 -1.82 28.80
N ASP A 14 31.44 -1.45 28.42
CA ASP A 14 31.17 -0.31 27.56
C ASP A 14 31.82 0.98 28.09
N ALA A 15 32.51 1.71 27.21
CA ALA A 15 33.32 2.86 27.61
C ALA A 15 32.49 4.00 28.22
N GLU A 16 31.31 4.26 27.67
CA GLU A 16 30.40 5.31 28.14
C GLU A 16 29.73 4.89 29.46
N LEU A 17 29.46 3.60 29.67
CA LEU A 17 29.04 3.08 30.97
C LEU A 17 30.14 3.29 32.04
N VAL A 18 31.40 3.00 31.70
CA VAL A 18 32.54 3.21 32.61
C VAL A 18 32.68 4.69 32.98
N GLU A 19 32.58 5.58 31.99
CA GLU A 19 32.61 7.03 32.20
C GLU A 19 31.43 7.50 33.06
N ALA A 20 30.22 7.03 32.81
CA ALA A 20 29.02 7.42 33.56
C ALA A 20 29.14 7.07 35.05
N ILE A 21 29.77 5.94 35.38
CA ILE A 21 29.98 5.52 36.77
C ILE A 21 31.07 6.33 37.46
N GLY A 22 32.15 6.66 36.73
CA GLY A 22 33.27 7.43 37.26
C GLY A 22 33.96 6.74 38.44
N ASN A 23 34.31 7.50 39.48
CA ASN A 23 35.07 7.02 40.65
C ASN A 23 34.22 6.35 41.75
N ARG A 24 32.93 6.11 41.53
CA ARG A 24 32.02 5.59 42.57
C ARG A 24 32.43 4.22 43.10
N LEU A 25 32.88 3.33 42.23
CA LEU A 25 33.35 2.00 42.64
C LEU A 25 34.64 2.07 43.47
N GLU A 26 35.55 2.98 43.15
CA GLU A 26 36.77 3.22 43.92
C GLU A 26 36.43 3.68 45.34
N ASN A 27 35.42 4.54 45.45
CA ASN A 27 34.90 5.07 46.71
C ASN A 27 33.95 4.12 47.47
N ASN A 28 33.73 2.89 46.98
CA ASN A 28 32.76 1.92 47.52
C ASN A 28 31.31 2.44 47.56
N GLN A 29 30.96 3.36 46.68
CA GLN A 29 29.61 3.92 46.50
C GLN A 29 28.80 3.05 45.53
N PHE A 30 28.53 1.81 45.94
CA PHE A 30 27.99 0.76 45.07
C PHE A 30 26.58 1.05 44.55
N SER A 31 25.68 1.52 45.42
CA SER A 31 24.30 1.86 45.02
C SER A 31 24.28 3.05 44.06
N ASP A 32 25.13 4.06 44.30
CA ASP A 32 25.28 5.22 43.42
C ASP A 32 25.87 4.82 42.06
N ALA A 33 26.80 3.86 42.02
CA ALA A 33 27.36 3.33 40.78
C ALA A 33 26.26 2.68 39.91
N ILE A 34 25.37 1.89 40.52
CA ILE A 34 24.22 1.29 39.82
C ILE A 34 23.27 2.37 39.29
N LEU A 35 22.95 3.38 40.13
CA LEU A 35 22.05 4.48 39.73
C LEU A 35 22.67 5.32 38.60
N ALA A 36 23.97 5.58 38.64
CA ALA A 36 24.68 6.30 37.59
C ALA A 36 24.67 5.52 36.25
N GLY A 37 24.98 4.22 36.27
CA GLY A 37 24.88 3.37 35.08
C GLY A 37 23.45 3.25 34.55
N THR A 38 22.45 3.19 35.43
CA THR A 38 21.04 3.17 35.02
C THR A 38 20.61 4.48 34.38
N LYS A 39 21.10 5.62 34.89
CA LYS A 39 20.84 6.93 34.30
C LYS A 39 21.37 6.98 32.86
N TYR A 40 22.57 6.47 32.63
CA TYR A 40 23.13 6.35 31.28
C TYR A 40 22.28 5.44 30.37
N LEU A 41 21.89 4.24 30.83
CA LEU A 41 20.97 3.37 30.10
C LEU A 41 19.64 4.09 29.75
N THR A 42 19.10 4.88 30.68
CA THR A 42 17.87 5.64 30.46
C THR A 42 18.05 6.70 29.37
N THR A 43 19.18 7.43 29.39
CA THR A 43 19.54 8.39 28.34
C THR A 43 19.64 7.71 26.99
N LEU A 44 20.35 6.59 26.89
CA LEU A 44 20.50 5.82 25.65
C LEU A 44 19.15 5.37 25.07
N LEU A 45 18.21 4.93 25.91
CA LEU A 45 16.85 4.56 25.48
C LEU A 45 16.08 5.76 24.93
N ARG A 46 16.18 6.94 25.57
CA ARG A 46 15.50 8.16 25.10
C ARG A 46 16.05 8.64 23.77
N GLU A 47 17.38 8.67 23.65
CA GLU A 47 18.07 9.12 22.43
C GLU A 47 17.75 8.21 21.24
N LYS A 48 17.91 6.89 21.40
CA LYS A 48 17.62 5.94 20.31
C LYS A 48 16.12 5.84 20.02
N GLY A 49 15.27 5.95 21.04
CA GLY A 49 13.82 5.88 20.91
C GLY A 49 13.17 7.20 20.45
N GLN A 50 13.94 8.29 20.39
CA GLN A 50 13.45 9.65 20.11
C GLN A 50 12.18 9.97 20.90
N CYS A 51 12.19 9.69 22.20
CA CYS A 51 11.07 9.97 23.09
C CYS A 51 11.51 10.24 24.51
N GLU A 52 10.70 11.05 25.20
CA GLU A 52 10.80 11.26 26.63
C GLU A 52 10.07 10.16 27.42
N GLY A 53 10.40 10.07 28.71
CA GLY A 53 9.78 9.11 29.63
C GLY A 53 10.79 8.53 30.61
N ASP A 54 10.36 7.64 31.49
CA ASP A 54 11.25 7.00 32.45
C ASP A 54 10.80 5.58 32.82
N GLY A 55 11.72 4.79 33.37
CA GLY A 55 11.42 3.49 33.96
C GLY A 55 10.85 2.46 32.98
N ALA A 56 10.04 1.54 33.52
CA ALA A 56 9.41 0.48 32.74
C ALA A 56 8.46 1.00 31.64
N GLN A 57 7.88 2.19 31.83
CA GLN A 57 7.02 2.81 30.82
C GLN A 57 7.82 3.24 29.59
N LEU A 58 8.99 3.86 29.78
CA LEU A 58 9.89 4.19 28.68
C LEU A 58 10.28 2.94 27.90
N VAL A 59 10.74 1.89 28.60
CA VAL A 59 11.11 0.61 27.97
C VAL A 59 9.98 0.07 27.08
N GLY A 60 8.76 0.04 27.60
CA GLY A 60 7.60 -0.40 26.84
C GLY A 60 7.31 0.42 25.59
N THR A 61 7.56 1.73 25.67
CA THR A 61 7.35 2.66 24.55
C THR A 61 8.39 2.48 23.44
N VAL A 62 9.64 2.18 23.80
CA VAL A 62 10.73 2.11 22.83
C VAL A 62 10.97 0.71 22.27
N LEU A 63 10.77 -0.35 23.05
CA LEU A 63 11.14 -1.72 22.69
C LEU A 63 9.93 -2.65 22.51
N GLY A 64 8.74 -2.24 22.94
CA GLY A 64 7.52 -3.04 22.87
C GLY A 64 6.69 -2.80 21.60
N GLY A 65 5.68 -3.66 21.42
CA GLY A 65 4.74 -3.59 20.29
C GLY A 65 5.20 -4.33 19.04
N GLN A 66 4.39 -4.28 17.98
CA GLN A 66 4.67 -4.96 16.70
C GLN A 66 5.77 -4.26 15.89
N SER A 67 5.88 -2.94 16.05
CA SER A 67 6.87 -2.09 15.39
C SER A 67 7.58 -1.24 16.46
N PRO A 68 8.54 -1.83 17.21
CA PRO A 68 9.26 -1.12 18.24
C PRO A 68 10.13 -0.02 17.62
N ARG A 69 10.33 1.07 18.37
CA ARG A 69 11.17 2.19 17.93
C ARG A 69 12.64 1.81 17.86
N ILE A 70 13.07 0.95 18.78
CA ILE A 70 14.42 0.38 18.82
C ILE A 70 14.31 -1.12 18.50
N GLN A 71 15.00 -1.54 17.45
CA GLN A 71 15.15 -2.95 17.10
C GLN A 71 16.54 -3.42 17.55
N ILE A 72 16.62 -4.59 18.16
CA ILE A 72 17.91 -5.20 18.57
C ILE A 72 18.39 -6.29 17.59
N ASN A 73 17.56 -6.60 16.59
CA ASN A 73 17.77 -7.55 15.49
C ASN A 73 16.80 -7.21 14.33
N SER A 74 16.75 -8.05 13.29
CA SER A 74 15.97 -7.74 12.07
C SER A 74 14.46 -8.02 12.18
N LEU A 75 14.00 -8.62 13.29
CA LEU A 75 12.61 -9.02 13.56
C LEU A 75 11.96 -9.92 12.49
N GLN A 76 12.77 -10.62 11.67
CA GLN A 76 12.28 -11.40 10.54
C GLN A 76 11.73 -12.76 10.96
N SER A 77 12.47 -13.44 11.83
CA SER A 77 12.08 -14.77 12.33
C SER A 77 11.31 -14.67 13.65
N VAL A 78 10.53 -15.72 13.95
CA VAL A 78 9.88 -15.88 15.27
C VAL A 78 10.92 -15.81 16.40
N SER A 79 12.11 -16.39 16.18
CA SER A 79 13.19 -16.35 17.17
C SER A 79 13.69 -14.93 17.45
N GLU A 80 13.83 -14.09 16.41
CA GLU A 80 14.23 -12.69 16.56
C GLU A 80 13.14 -11.85 17.25
N GLN A 81 11.87 -12.11 16.92
CA GLN A 81 10.73 -11.49 17.59
C GLN A 81 10.65 -11.89 19.07
N ASP A 82 10.96 -13.14 19.39
CA ASP A 82 11.04 -13.63 20.76
C ASP A 82 12.21 -13.00 21.52
N GLU A 83 13.38 -12.85 20.89
CA GLU A 83 14.53 -12.17 21.46
C GLU A 83 14.19 -10.70 21.81
N GLN A 84 13.52 -9.98 20.91
CA GLN A 84 13.06 -8.61 21.15
C GLN A 84 12.09 -8.53 22.34
N ARG A 85 11.05 -9.39 22.36
CA ARG A 85 10.06 -9.43 23.44
C ARG A 85 10.69 -9.82 24.78
N GLY A 86 11.61 -10.78 24.77
CA GLY A 86 12.36 -11.21 25.94
C GLY A 86 13.25 -10.09 26.48
N PHE A 87 13.96 -9.40 25.60
CA PHE A 87 14.81 -8.26 25.96
C PHE A 87 14.00 -7.12 26.58
N GLU A 88 12.86 -6.76 25.99
CA GLU A 88 11.92 -5.79 26.55
C GLU A 88 11.48 -6.19 27.97
N ALA A 89 11.06 -7.44 28.16
CA ALA A 89 10.59 -7.94 29.45
C ALA A 89 11.68 -7.91 30.53
N LEU A 90 12.91 -8.32 30.19
CA LEU A 90 14.06 -8.26 31.09
C LEU A 90 14.36 -6.82 31.52
N LEU A 91 14.34 -5.87 30.58
CA LEU A 91 14.64 -4.48 30.87
C LEU A 91 13.55 -3.81 31.71
N ARG A 92 12.27 -4.13 31.48
CA ARG A 92 11.16 -3.70 32.37
C ARG A 92 11.36 -4.27 33.78
N GLY A 93 11.69 -5.56 33.88
CA GLY A 93 11.97 -6.23 35.15
C GLY A 93 13.15 -5.59 35.88
N TYR A 94 14.21 -5.20 35.17
CA TYR A 94 15.34 -4.47 35.73
C TYR A 94 14.90 -3.16 36.38
N TYR A 95 14.12 -2.33 35.68
CA TYR A 95 13.64 -1.06 36.27
C TYR A 95 12.77 -1.30 37.51
N GLN A 96 11.86 -2.26 37.45
CA GLN A 96 10.91 -2.53 38.55
C GLN A 96 11.57 -3.17 39.77
N CYS A 97 12.45 -4.15 39.56
CA CYS A 97 13.04 -4.98 40.62
C CYS A 97 14.38 -4.43 41.14
N ILE A 98 15.20 -3.82 40.27
CA ILE A 98 16.54 -3.36 40.62
C ILE A 98 16.57 -1.86 40.79
N ARG A 99 16.18 -1.08 39.78
CA ARG A 99 16.31 0.38 39.86
C ARG A 99 15.35 1.00 40.88
N ASN A 100 14.06 0.71 40.79
CA ASN A 100 13.04 1.42 41.58
C ASN A 100 13.27 1.33 43.09
N PRO A 101 13.58 0.15 43.68
CA PRO A 101 13.88 0.07 45.11
C PRO A 101 15.04 0.98 45.54
N ARG A 102 16.09 1.12 44.72
CA ARG A 102 17.26 1.98 44.99
C ARG A 102 16.96 3.47 44.89
N THR A 103 15.88 3.86 44.22
CA THR A 103 15.43 5.27 44.13
C THR A 103 14.45 5.62 45.24
N HIS A 104 13.67 4.66 45.72
CA HIS A 104 12.63 4.90 46.72
C HIS A 104 13.10 4.69 48.16
N ASP A 105 14.13 3.87 48.40
CA ASP A 105 14.64 3.56 49.73
C ASP A 105 16.17 3.44 49.73
N ASN A 106 16.77 3.50 50.93
CA ASN A 106 18.20 3.28 51.10
C ASN A 106 18.55 1.80 50.97
N PHE A 107 19.18 1.43 49.85
CA PHE A 107 19.54 0.05 49.55
C PHE A 107 21.05 -0.15 49.70
N PRO A 108 21.55 -0.90 50.71
CA PRO A 108 22.98 -1.08 50.94
C PRO A 108 23.55 -2.18 50.03
N ASP A 109 23.89 -1.83 48.79
CA ASP A 109 24.54 -2.76 47.87
C ASP A 109 25.97 -3.13 48.32
N THR A 110 26.35 -4.38 48.08
CA THR A 110 27.71 -4.86 48.27
C THR A 110 28.48 -4.79 46.96
N GLU A 111 29.80 -4.96 47.00
CA GLU A 111 30.61 -5.06 45.80
C GLU A 111 30.11 -6.18 44.87
N ASP A 112 29.81 -7.36 45.42
CA ASP A 112 29.33 -8.51 44.63
C ASP A 112 27.98 -8.23 43.96
N SER A 113 27.00 -7.66 44.69
CA SER A 113 25.69 -7.33 44.10
C SER A 113 25.83 -6.26 43.03
N CYS A 114 26.65 -5.23 43.29
CA CYS A 114 26.95 -4.17 42.34
C CYS A 114 27.55 -4.72 41.05
N MET A 115 28.62 -5.49 41.14
CA MET A 115 29.30 -6.03 39.96
C MET A 115 28.39 -6.91 39.10
N ARG A 116 27.52 -7.74 39.71
CA ARG A 116 26.53 -8.54 38.97
C ARG A 116 25.52 -7.66 38.22
N ILE A 117 25.06 -6.60 38.87
CA ILE A 117 24.12 -5.65 38.26
C ILE A 117 24.78 -4.85 37.14
N LEU A 118 26.05 -4.45 37.29
CA LEU A 118 26.79 -3.75 36.24
C LEU A 118 27.03 -4.62 35.00
N ILE A 119 27.28 -5.93 35.17
CA ILE A 119 27.35 -6.88 34.05
C ILE A 119 26.01 -6.98 33.32
N MET A 120 24.90 -7.00 34.07
CA MET A 120 23.56 -7.00 33.48
C MET A 120 23.29 -5.70 32.71
N LEU A 121 23.63 -4.54 33.29
CA LEU A 121 23.53 -3.24 32.62
C LEU A 121 24.34 -3.20 31.32
N ASP A 122 25.59 -3.62 31.36
CA ASP A 122 26.48 -3.69 30.19
C ASP A 122 25.92 -4.62 29.11
N THR A 123 25.33 -5.75 29.51
CA THR A 123 24.63 -6.65 28.59
C THR A 123 23.49 -5.91 27.89
N PHE A 124 22.65 -5.17 28.62
CA PHE A 124 21.56 -4.40 28.02
C PHE A 124 22.06 -3.32 27.07
N ILE A 125 23.12 -2.60 27.44
CA ILE A 125 23.75 -1.57 26.60
C ILE A 125 24.30 -2.20 25.31
N LYS A 126 24.96 -3.35 25.39
CA LYS A 126 25.46 -4.08 24.22
C LYS A 126 24.35 -4.46 23.26
N TYR A 127 23.19 -4.91 23.75
CA TYR A 127 22.02 -5.16 22.89
C TYR A 127 21.50 -3.88 22.22
N LEU A 128 21.39 -2.78 22.96
CA LEU A 128 20.94 -1.48 22.42
C LEU A 128 21.94 -0.85 21.44
N LYS A 129 23.22 -1.22 21.51
CA LYS A 129 24.28 -0.77 20.61
C LYS A 129 24.57 -1.74 19.47
N ARG A 130 23.84 -2.86 19.33
CA ARG A 130 24.00 -3.75 18.17
C ARG A 130 23.68 -2.99 16.88
N ASP A 131 24.56 -3.11 15.90
CA ASP A 131 24.24 -2.73 14.53
C ASP A 131 23.27 -3.76 13.94
N VAL A 132 22.02 -3.34 13.78
CA VAL A 132 21.03 -4.15 13.06
C VAL A 132 21.22 -3.87 11.58
N ALA A 133 21.73 -4.85 10.84
CA ALA A 133 21.85 -4.73 9.40
C ALA A 133 20.46 -4.50 8.78
N GLU A 134 20.29 -3.39 8.06
CA GLU A 134 19.10 -3.18 7.28
C GLU A 134 19.01 -4.23 6.16
N PHE A 135 17.80 -4.72 5.90
CA PHE A 135 17.58 -5.55 4.73
C PHE A 135 17.79 -4.72 3.46
N ASP A 136 18.85 -5.02 2.72
CA ASP A 136 19.15 -4.39 1.44
C ASP A 136 18.41 -5.09 0.31
N TYR A 137 17.36 -4.44 -0.21
CA TYR A 137 16.60 -4.90 -1.37
C TYR A 137 17.16 -4.40 -2.72
N THR A 138 18.30 -3.71 -2.75
CA THR A 138 18.85 -3.08 -3.96
C THR A 138 19.03 -4.08 -5.10
N ALA A 139 19.59 -5.26 -4.81
CA ALA A 139 19.76 -6.30 -5.82
C ALA A 139 18.44 -6.82 -6.40
N ILE A 140 17.36 -6.85 -5.59
CA ILE A 140 16.03 -7.24 -6.08
C ILE A 140 15.45 -6.12 -6.96
N LEU A 141 15.63 -4.87 -6.54
CA LEU A 141 15.17 -3.70 -7.30
C LEU A 141 15.84 -3.63 -8.67
N GLU A 142 17.18 -3.73 -8.73
CA GLU A 142 17.91 -3.69 -10.00
C GLU A 142 17.48 -4.82 -10.94
N ARG A 143 17.25 -6.02 -10.40
CA ARG A 143 16.79 -7.18 -11.17
C ARG A 143 15.44 -6.98 -11.87
N ILE A 144 14.57 -6.12 -11.34
CA ILE A 144 13.30 -5.75 -11.99
C ILE A 144 13.53 -4.88 -13.23
N TYR A 145 14.57 -4.06 -13.20
CA TYR A 145 14.93 -3.14 -14.28
C TYR A 145 15.96 -3.73 -15.26
N GLU A 146 16.41 -4.97 -15.04
CA GLU A 146 17.27 -5.69 -15.98
C GLU A 146 16.56 -6.00 -17.32
N VAL A 147 17.37 -6.05 -18.39
CA VAL A 147 16.92 -6.28 -19.77
C VAL A 147 16.19 -7.62 -19.96
N HIS A 148 16.57 -8.65 -19.20
CA HIS A 148 15.99 -10.00 -19.28
C HIS A 148 14.99 -10.29 -18.15
N PHE A 149 14.45 -9.26 -17.50
CA PHE A 149 13.39 -9.45 -16.50
C PHE A 149 12.20 -10.22 -17.08
N VAL A 150 11.70 -11.18 -16.30
CA VAL A 150 10.58 -12.04 -16.70
C VAL A 150 9.29 -11.55 -16.06
N ASN A 151 8.42 -10.91 -16.85
CA ASN A 151 7.14 -10.41 -16.36
C ASN A 151 6.07 -11.51 -16.29
N ASN A 152 6.15 -12.37 -15.27
CA ASN A 152 5.11 -13.35 -14.98
C ASN A 152 4.84 -13.44 -13.47
N SER A 153 3.69 -14.02 -13.11
CA SER A 153 3.23 -14.03 -11.72
C SER A 153 4.13 -14.87 -10.80
N ASP A 154 4.61 -16.02 -11.26
CA ASP A 154 5.42 -16.93 -10.44
C ASP A 154 6.80 -16.33 -10.10
N TYR A 155 7.45 -15.70 -11.09
CA TYR A 155 8.73 -15.03 -10.90
C TYR A 155 8.59 -13.79 -10.01
N ALA A 156 7.54 -13.00 -10.22
CA ALA A 156 7.25 -11.85 -9.37
C ALA A 156 7.02 -12.28 -7.91
N GLU A 157 6.23 -13.32 -7.68
CA GLU A 157 5.98 -13.82 -6.32
C GLU A 157 7.26 -14.32 -5.65
N ALA A 158 8.11 -15.05 -6.38
CA ALA A 158 9.39 -15.53 -5.88
C ALA A 158 10.38 -14.40 -5.54
N LEU A 159 10.35 -13.27 -6.27
CA LEU A 159 11.16 -12.10 -5.95
C LEU A 159 10.60 -11.36 -4.73
N ILE A 160 9.29 -11.12 -4.70
CA ILE A 160 8.65 -10.36 -3.61
C ILE A 160 8.63 -11.15 -2.30
N SER A 161 8.62 -12.49 -2.33
CA SER A 161 8.77 -13.34 -1.14
C SER A 161 10.13 -13.22 -0.45
N GLN A 162 11.15 -12.72 -1.15
CA GLN A 162 12.46 -12.47 -0.53
C GLN A 162 12.46 -11.18 0.31
N ILE A 163 11.47 -10.30 0.14
CA ILE A 163 11.41 -9.02 0.83
C ILE A 163 10.59 -9.17 2.12
N PRO A 164 11.15 -8.80 3.29
CA PRO A 164 10.41 -8.68 4.54
C PRO A 164 9.13 -7.85 4.41
N GLU A 165 8.03 -8.30 5.03
CA GLU A 165 6.76 -7.57 5.01
C GLU A 165 6.92 -6.11 5.46
N LYS A 166 7.67 -5.88 6.55
CA LYS A 166 7.94 -4.54 7.10
C LYS A 166 8.73 -3.61 6.15
N LYS A 167 9.46 -4.17 5.17
CA LYS A 167 10.24 -3.41 4.18
C LYS A 167 9.54 -3.32 2.83
N LEU A 168 8.39 -3.99 2.67
CA LEU A 168 7.68 -4.04 1.40
C LEU A 168 7.15 -2.67 0.96
N LEU A 169 6.73 -1.83 1.91
CA LEU A 169 6.29 -0.46 1.63
C LEU A 169 7.45 0.43 1.17
N ASP A 170 8.61 0.35 1.83
CA ASP A 170 9.82 1.09 1.45
C ASP A 170 10.29 0.66 0.05
N PHE A 171 10.29 -0.66 -0.21
CA PHE A 171 10.59 -1.21 -1.52
C PHE A 171 9.62 -0.71 -2.59
N PHE A 172 8.31 -0.74 -2.31
CA PHE A 172 7.29 -0.22 -3.20
C PHE A 172 7.52 1.26 -3.53
N GLN A 173 7.90 2.07 -2.53
CA GLN A 173 8.26 3.47 -2.72
C GLN A 173 9.46 3.62 -3.67
N SER A 174 10.53 2.83 -3.47
CA SER A 174 11.70 2.84 -4.38
C SER A 174 11.35 2.37 -5.79
N LEU A 175 10.41 1.43 -5.91
CA LEU A 175 9.95 0.91 -7.20
C LEU A 175 9.18 1.99 -7.99
N ILE A 176 8.23 2.68 -7.35
CA ILE A 176 7.42 3.71 -8.02
C ILE A 176 8.23 4.96 -8.36
N SER A 177 9.28 5.31 -7.61
CA SER A 177 10.12 6.46 -7.95
C SER A 177 10.88 6.28 -9.27
N ARG A 178 10.97 5.03 -9.76
CA ARG A 178 11.63 4.65 -11.02
C ARG A 178 10.63 4.32 -12.14
N PHE A 179 9.35 4.71 -12.01
CA PHE A 179 8.29 4.37 -12.98
C PHE A 179 8.54 4.78 -14.44
N ASN A 180 9.45 5.74 -14.67
CA ASN A 180 9.82 6.25 -15.98
C ASN A 180 10.98 5.48 -16.62
N GLU A 181 11.70 4.65 -15.86
CA GLU A 181 12.82 3.87 -16.37
C GLU A 181 12.35 2.65 -17.16
N ARG A 182 11.14 2.16 -16.89
CA ARG A 182 10.53 1.03 -17.60
C ARG A 182 9.02 1.15 -17.66
N PRO A 183 8.37 0.83 -18.79
CA PRO A 183 6.92 0.82 -18.87
C PRO A 183 6.31 -0.09 -17.81
N THR A 184 5.38 0.42 -17.00
CA THR A 184 4.75 -0.34 -15.90
C THR A 184 4.09 -1.65 -16.38
N LYS A 185 3.66 -1.71 -17.64
CA LYS A 185 3.09 -2.94 -18.25
C LYS A 185 4.08 -4.10 -18.32
N GLU A 186 5.38 -3.82 -18.31
CA GLU A 186 6.44 -4.83 -18.37
C GLU A 186 6.87 -5.34 -16.99
N ILE A 187 6.35 -4.73 -15.92
CA ILE A 187 6.63 -5.10 -14.54
C ILE A 187 5.35 -5.15 -13.71
N ASP A 188 4.20 -5.31 -14.37
CA ASP A 188 2.89 -5.27 -13.71
C ASP A 188 2.67 -6.48 -12.78
N SER A 189 3.32 -7.62 -13.07
CA SER A 189 3.32 -8.79 -12.19
C SER A 189 3.93 -8.48 -10.83
N ILE A 190 4.99 -7.66 -10.76
CA ILE A 190 5.60 -7.21 -9.51
C ILE A 190 4.62 -6.39 -8.69
N PHE A 191 4.00 -5.39 -9.32
CA PHE A 191 3.02 -4.57 -8.63
C PHE A 191 1.84 -5.39 -8.15
N LYS A 192 1.37 -6.38 -8.93
CA LYS A 192 0.32 -7.32 -8.51
C LYS A 192 0.73 -8.15 -7.29
N ALA A 193 1.94 -8.71 -7.28
CA ALA A 193 2.47 -9.50 -6.16
C ALA A 193 2.59 -8.66 -4.87
N ILE A 194 3.16 -7.45 -4.96
CA ILE A 194 3.23 -6.52 -3.82
C ILE A 194 1.83 -6.18 -3.31
N ASN A 195 0.95 -5.78 -4.22
CA ASN A 195 -0.42 -5.39 -3.91
C ASN A 195 -1.19 -6.49 -3.19
N GLN A 196 -0.97 -7.77 -3.49
CA GLN A 196 -1.63 -8.88 -2.80
C GLN A 196 -1.30 -8.96 -1.30
N ARG A 197 -0.17 -8.38 -0.87
CA ARG A 197 0.31 -8.39 0.52
C ARG A 197 -0.13 -7.18 1.32
N PHE A 198 -0.34 -6.03 0.67
CA PHE A 198 -0.82 -4.84 1.37
C PHE A 198 -2.26 -4.98 1.85
N SER A 199 -2.49 -4.57 3.09
CA SER A 199 -3.81 -4.50 3.71
C SER A 199 -3.90 -3.34 4.71
N GLY A 200 -5.13 -2.91 5.06
CA GLY A 200 -5.37 -1.92 6.11
C GLY A 200 -4.58 -0.61 5.92
N GLU A 201 -3.69 -0.30 6.86
CA GLU A 201 -2.89 0.93 6.84
C GLU A 201 -1.77 0.92 5.79
N GLU A 202 -1.23 -0.25 5.43
CA GLU A 202 -0.21 -0.35 4.37
C GLU A 202 -0.81 -0.02 3.01
N GLU A 203 -2.02 -0.53 2.72
CA GLU A 203 -2.73 -0.20 1.47
C GLU A 203 -3.01 1.31 1.39
N LYS A 204 -3.42 1.94 2.50
CA LYS A 204 -3.59 3.40 2.55
C LYS A 204 -2.28 4.15 2.35
N ALA A 205 -1.18 3.69 2.94
CA ALA A 205 0.12 4.29 2.75
C ALA A 205 0.59 4.19 1.29
N ALA A 206 0.44 3.01 0.66
CA ALA A 206 0.71 2.81 -0.76
C ALA A 206 -0.14 3.73 -1.64
N MET A 207 -1.43 3.92 -1.32
CA MET A 207 -2.29 4.84 -2.08
C MET A 207 -1.90 6.31 -1.91
N ARG A 208 -1.33 6.72 -0.76
CA ARG A 208 -0.76 8.08 -0.61
C ARG A 208 0.42 8.28 -1.55
N LEU A 209 1.32 7.31 -1.60
CA LEU A 209 2.49 7.32 -2.50
C LEU A 209 2.08 7.40 -3.98
N LEU A 210 1.12 6.57 -4.42
CA LEU A 210 0.58 6.65 -5.78
C LEU A 210 -0.14 7.97 -6.03
N GLY A 211 -0.80 8.53 -5.01
CA GLY A 211 -1.42 9.84 -5.07
C GLY A 211 -0.41 10.96 -5.37
N ASP A 212 0.78 10.91 -4.76
CA ASP A 212 1.86 11.86 -5.04
C ASP A 212 2.33 11.78 -6.49
N GLU A 213 2.45 10.57 -7.05
CA GLU A 213 2.79 10.40 -8.48
C GLU A 213 1.68 10.90 -9.41
N LEU A 214 0.40 10.66 -9.08
CA LEU A 214 -0.73 11.20 -9.84
C LEU A 214 -0.80 12.73 -9.82
N ARG A 215 -0.35 13.38 -8.74
CA ARG A 215 -0.25 14.85 -8.70
C ARG A 215 0.76 15.38 -9.71
N LYS A 216 1.90 14.69 -9.85
CA LYS A 216 2.98 15.05 -10.78
C LYS A 216 2.62 14.71 -12.24
N ALA A 217 1.81 13.69 -12.46
CA ALA A 217 1.42 13.25 -13.80
C ALA A 217 0.75 14.38 -14.62
N SER A 218 1.22 14.49 -15.86
CA SER A 218 0.94 15.58 -16.81
C SER A 218 0.49 15.09 -18.18
N ASN A 219 0.74 13.82 -18.51
CA ASN A 219 0.41 13.23 -19.81
C ASN A 219 -0.22 11.84 -19.68
N ASN A 220 -0.77 11.33 -20.79
CA ASN A 220 -1.52 10.08 -20.80
C ASN A 220 -0.68 8.85 -20.38
N VAL A 221 0.63 8.86 -20.66
CA VAL A 221 1.53 7.74 -20.33
C VAL A 221 1.76 7.69 -18.82
N GLU A 222 2.04 8.83 -18.21
CA GLU A 222 2.25 8.95 -16.76
C GLU A 222 1.01 8.52 -15.97
N PHE A 223 -0.18 9.01 -16.36
CA PHE A 223 -1.43 8.57 -15.72
C PHE A 223 -1.66 7.07 -15.88
N ALA A 224 -1.48 6.53 -17.10
CA ALA A 224 -1.70 5.12 -17.36
C ALA A 224 -0.72 4.21 -16.60
N ASN A 225 0.52 4.66 -16.38
CA ASN A 225 1.50 3.94 -15.57
C ASN A 225 1.02 3.79 -14.12
N VAL A 226 0.54 4.88 -13.51
CA VAL A 226 0.07 4.84 -12.13
C VAL A 226 -1.27 4.08 -12.01
N PHE A 227 -2.22 4.33 -12.90
CA PHE A 227 -3.51 3.63 -12.90
C PHE A 227 -3.38 2.11 -13.03
N ARG A 228 -2.37 1.62 -13.75
CA ARG A 228 -2.12 0.17 -13.87
C ARG A 228 -1.75 -0.49 -12.53
N ILE A 229 -1.22 0.27 -11.58
CA ILE A 229 -0.80 -0.23 -10.25
C ILE A 229 -1.99 -0.29 -9.30
N ILE A 230 -2.96 0.60 -9.44
CA ILE A 230 -4.07 0.75 -8.49
C ILE A 230 -5.05 -0.41 -8.63
N LYS A 231 -5.29 -1.15 -7.53
CA LYS A 231 -6.40 -2.10 -7.47
C LYS A 231 -7.74 -1.35 -7.50
N PRO A 232 -8.75 -1.82 -8.25
CA PRO A 232 -10.07 -1.19 -8.23
C PRO A 232 -10.68 -1.07 -6.83
N SER A 233 -10.49 -2.06 -5.96
CA SER A 233 -10.97 -2.03 -4.57
C SER A 233 -10.36 -0.90 -3.74
N ALA A 234 -9.12 -0.51 -4.03
CA ALA A 234 -8.36 0.51 -3.30
C ALA A 234 -8.57 1.93 -3.84
N TRP A 235 -9.33 2.12 -4.94
CA TRP A 235 -9.54 3.43 -5.57
C TRP A 235 -9.99 4.51 -4.57
N ARG A 236 -10.88 4.15 -3.64
CA ARG A 236 -11.40 5.06 -2.60
C ARG A 236 -10.42 5.38 -1.47
N ASN A 237 -9.28 4.70 -1.41
CA ASN A 237 -8.21 4.95 -0.44
C ASN A 237 -7.21 6.02 -0.94
N LEU A 238 -7.34 6.50 -2.17
CA LEU A 238 -6.58 7.66 -2.66
C LEU A 238 -6.90 8.92 -1.84
N PRO A 239 -5.94 9.86 -1.69
CA PRO A 239 -6.21 11.18 -1.11
C PRO A 239 -7.37 11.90 -1.81
N ASP A 240 -8.21 12.63 -1.06
CA ASP A 240 -9.45 13.22 -1.58
C ASP A 240 -9.21 14.19 -2.76
N ASP A 241 -8.17 15.01 -2.70
CA ASP A 241 -7.81 15.95 -3.78
C ASP A 241 -7.43 15.20 -5.07
N VAL A 242 -6.70 14.10 -4.94
CA VAL A 242 -6.32 13.23 -6.05
C VAL A 242 -7.55 12.55 -6.61
N LEU A 243 -8.39 11.98 -5.75
CA LEU A 243 -9.61 11.28 -6.16
C LEU A 243 -10.53 12.20 -6.98
N ILE A 244 -10.79 13.42 -6.49
CA ILE A 244 -11.62 14.41 -7.18
C ILE A 244 -11.03 14.75 -8.56
N ARG A 245 -9.72 15.03 -8.61
CA ARG A 245 -9.04 15.38 -9.87
C ARG A 245 -9.05 14.22 -10.86
N MET A 246 -8.76 12.99 -10.42
CA MET A 246 -8.69 11.82 -11.30
C MET A 246 -10.06 11.43 -11.85
N GLU A 247 -11.09 11.43 -11.01
CA GLU A 247 -12.47 11.20 -11.48
C GLU A 247 -12.85 12.25 -12.52
N ASN A 248 -12.56 13.54 -12.28
CA ASN A 248 -12.83 14.60 -13.24
C ASN A 248 -12.08 14.40 -14.56
N ILE A 249 -10.78 14.11 -14.52
CA ILE A 249 -9.98 13.88 -15.73
C ILE A 249 -10.54 12.70 -16.53
N ILE A 250 -10.84 11.58 -15.85
CA ILE A 250 -11.38 10.39 -16.52
C ILE A 250 -12.74 10.69 -17.17
N ILE A 251 -13.62 11.40 -16.47
CA ILE A 251 -14.94 11.78 -17.02
C ILE A 251 -14.78 12.72 -18.22
N GLU A 252 -13.97 13.77 -18.12
CA GLU A 252 -13.76 14.73 -19.20
C GLU A 252 -13.06 14.11 -20.42
N GLU A 253 -12.13 13.19 -20.21
CA GLU A 253 -11.51 12.43 -21.30
C GLU A 253 -12.46 11.39 -21.89
N CYS A 254 -13.35 10.81 -21.08
CA CYS A 254 -14.40 9.90 -21.57
C CYS A 254 -15.35 10.64 -22.52
N LYS A 255 -15.77 11.87 -22.21
CA LYS A 255 -16.62 12.69 -23.11
C LYS A 255 -16.00 12.94 -24.49
N LYS A 256 -14.67 12.87 -24.60
CA LYS A 256 -13.93 12.99 -25.87
C LYS A 256 -13.72 11.64 -26.56
N GLY A 257 -14.31 10.57 -26.03
CA GLY A 257 -14.15 9.20 -26.48
C GLY A 257 -14.48 9.05 -27.95
N TYR A 258 -13.51 8.59 -28.73
CA TYR A 258 -13.64 8.42 -30.17
C TYR A 258 -12.88 7.16 -30.57
N LEU A 259 -13.48 6.34 -31.43
CA LEU A 259 -12.82 5.22 -32.07
C LEU A 259 -13.24 5.11 -33.53
N ASP A 260 -12.28 5.27 -34.42
CA ASP A 260 -12.44 4.87 -35.81
C ASP A 260 -12.10 3.39 -35.97
N PHE A 261 -13.08 2.60 -36.40
CA PHE A 261 -12.94 1.16 -36.60
C PHE A 261 -11.96 0.79 -37.72
N TYR A 262 -11.78 1.66 -38.73
CA TYR A 262 -10.95 1.35 -39.89
C TYR A 262 -9.49 1.76 -39.71
N SER A 263 -9.25 2.88 -39.04
CA SER A 263 -7.89 3.42 -38.83
C SER A 263 -7.32 3.14 -37.44
N ASP A 264 -8.13 2.58 -36.52
CA ASP A 264 -7.83 2.45 -35.09
C ASP A 264 -7.48 3.80 -34.40
N ALA A 265 -7.81 4.93 -35.04
CA ALA A 265 -7.62 6.24 -34.45
C ALA A 265 -8.51 6.40 -33.20
N THR A 266 -7.90 6.78 -32.08
CA THR A 266 -8.59 6.91 -30.79
C THR A 266 -8.38 8.28 -30.14
N LYS A 267 -9.40 8.74 -29.40
CA LYS A 267 -9.31 9.87 -28.46
C LYS A 267 -9.93 9.48 -27.12
N GLY A 268 -9.60 10.21 -26.07
CA GLY A 268 -10.09 9.91 -24.72
C GLY A 268 -9.46 8.67 -24.11
N ALA A 269 -8.15 8.47 -24.33
CA ALA A 269 -7.43 7.28 -23.85
C ALA A 269 -7.51 7.14 -22.32
N ILE A 270 -7.35 8.25 -21.59
CA ILE A 270 -7.51 8.27 -20.13
C ILE A 270 -8.95 7.98 -19.71
N GLY A 271 -9.92 8.43 -20.51
CA GLY A 271 -11.31 8.13 -20.31
C GLY A 271 -11.59 6.63 -20.22
N THR A 272 -10.79 5.77 -20.86
CA THR A 272 -11.04 4.32 -20.84
C THR A 272 -10.90 3.71 -19.45
N TRP A 273 -10.11 4.30 -18.54
CA TRP A 273 -9.92 3.80 -17.17
C TRP A 273 -11.20 3.85 -16.31
N GLY A 274 -12.22 4.60 -16.73
CA GLY A 274 -13.54 4.54 -16.10
C GLY A 274 -14.19 3.15 -16.22
N ASN A 275 -13.78 2.31 -17.18
CA ASN A 275 -14.25 0.92 -17.23
C ASN A 275 -13.71 0.05 -16.08
N THR A 276 -12.61 0.48 -15.46
CA THR A 276 -11.91 -0.24 -14.40
C THR A 276 -12.31 0.32 -13.03
N PHE A 277 -12.34 1.66 -12.91
CA PHE A 277 -12.57 2.34 -11.63
C PHE A 277 -13.96 2.95 -11.50
N GLY A 278 -14.72 3.09 -12.59
CA GLY A 278 -15.98 3.84 -12.62
C GLY A 278 -17.02 3.36 -11.62
N SER A 279 -17.12 2.05 -11.37
CA SER A 279 -18.03 1.49 -10.35
C SER A 279 -17.73 1.98 -8.92
N LYS A 280 -16.51 2.49 -8.70
CA LYS A 280 -16.03 3.05 -7.44
C LYS A 280 -16.07 4.57 -7.41
N PHE A 281 -16.47 5.29 -8.47
CA PHE A 281 -16.44 6.76 -8.44
C PHE A 281 -17.40 7.36 -7.42
N LYS A 282 -17.09 8.54 -6.87
CA LYS A 282 -18.09 9.39 -6.17
C LYS A 282 -19.06 9.97 -7.20
N ARG A 283 -18.54 10.41 -8.36
CA ARG A 283 -19.31 11.02 -9.46
C ARG A 283 -19.76 10.02 -10.53
N ARG A 284 -20.33 8.88 -10.10
CA ARG A 284 -20.81 7.83 -11.03
C ARG A 284 -21.86 8.32 -12.00
N GLY A 285 -22.75 9.20 -11.55
CA GLY A 285 -23.79 9.81 -12.39
C GLY A 285 -23.19 10.50 -13.61
N ASP A 286 -22.17 11.35 -13.40
CA ASP A 286 -21.53 12.14 -14.45
C ASP A 286 -20.80 11.28 -15.48
N LEU A 287 -20.15 10.19 -15.04
CA LEU A 287 -19.57 9.21 -15.96
C LEU A 287 -20.67 8.50 -16.76
N GLY A 288 -21.79 8.16 -16.10
CA GLY A 288 -22.97 7.60 -16.77
C GLY A 288 -23.53 8.53 -17.85
N ASP A 289 -23.68 9.82 -17.55
CA ASP A 289 -24.16 10.82 -18.51
C ASP A 289 -23.22 10.96 -19.71
N ALA A 290 -21.91 10.96 -19.46
CA ALA A 290 -20.92 10.98 -20.54
C ALA A 290 -21.09 9.77 -21.46
N LEU A 291 -21.22 8.57 -20.91
CA LEU A 291 -21.36 7.34 -21.70
C LEU A 291 -22.69 7.28 -22.48
N ILE A 292 -23.80 7.70 -21.87
CA ILE A 292 -25.10 7.78 -22.54
C ILE A 292 -25.04 8.80 -23.68
N GLY A 293 -24.43 9.97 -23.45
CA GLY A 293 -24.24 10.99 -24.48
C GLY A 293 -23.45 10.46 -25.68
N LEU A 294 -22.35 9.73 -25.44
CA LEU A 294 -21.56 9.10 -26.51
C LEU A 294 -22.37 8.08 -27.33
N LEU A 295 -23.34 7.38 -26.73
CA LEU A 295 -24.19 6.44 -27.46
C LEU A 295 -25.17 7.17 -28.41
N TYR A 296 -25.55 8.41 -28.11
CA TYR A 296 -26.43 9.20 -28.99
C TYR A 296 -25.70 9.97 -30.09
N ASP A 297 -24.42 10.30 -29.91
CA ASP A 297 -23.69 11.26 -30.76
C ASP A 297 -23.37 10.72 -32.17
N SER A 298 -22.42 9.79 -32.30
CA SER A 298 -21.98 9.30 -33.61
C SER A 298 -21.52 7.84 -33.59
N TRP A 299 -21.35 7.26 -34.78
CA TRP A 299 -20.70 5.96 -34.97
C TRP A 299 -19.38 5.85 -34.18
N TYR A 300 -18.60 6.94 -34.11
CA TYR A 300 -17.24 6.89 -33.58
C TYR A 300 -17.23 6.83 -32.07
N THR A 301 -18.14 7.59 -31.45
CA THR A 301 -18.35 7.59 -30.00
C THR A 301 -19.02 6.30 -29.54
N GLN A 302 -19.97 5.76 -30.33
CA GLN A 302 -20.60 4.46 -30.08
C GLN A 302 -19.58 3.32 -30.14
N ASN A 303 -18.66 3.34 -31.12
CA ASN A 303 -17.58 2.38 -31.20
C ASN A 303 -16.62 2.45 -30.00
N TYR A 304 -16.36 3.66 -29.49
CA TYR A 304 -15.58 3.84 -28.26
C TYR A 304 -16.27 3.16 -27.06
N VAL A 305 -17.57 3.42 -26.85
CA VAL A 305 -18.36 2.76 -25.78
C VAL A 305 -18.37 1.24 -25.98
N ALA A 306 -18.55 0.77 -27.22
CA ALA A 306 -18.51 -0.64 -27.56
C ALA A 306 -17.18 -1.30 -27.17
N LYS A 307 -16.04 -0.68 -27.52
CA LYS A 307 -14.72 -1.27 -27.27
C LYS A 307 -14.37 -1.30 -25.79
N TYR A 308 -14.67 -0.23 -25.05
CA TYR A 308 -14.12 -0.04 -23.71
C TYR A 308 -15.12 -0.21 -22.58
N TYR A 309 -16.43 -0.07 -22.81
CA TYR A 309 -17.41 0.08 -21.73
C TYR A 309 -18.58 -0.90 -21.78
N VAL A 310 -18.89 -1.50 -22.92
CA VAL A 310 -20.11 -2.32 -23.07
C VAL A 310 -20.26 -3.43 -22.01
N PHE A 311 -19.15 -3.99 -21.51
CA PHE A 311 -19.19 -5.01 -20.45
C PHE A 311 -19.22 -4.44 -19.03
N SER A 312 -18.68 -3.23 -18.81
CA SER A 312 -18.54 -2.62 -17.49
C SER A 312 -19.62 -1.59 -17.17
N ILE A 313 -20.30 -1.05 -18.19
CA ILE A 313 -21.31 0.01 -18.05
C ILE A 313 -22.44 -0.32 -17.05
N PRO A 314 -22.93 -1.58 -16.89
CA PRO A 314 -23.95 -1.87 -15.88
C PRO A 314 -23.43 -1.76 -14.45
N SER A 315 -22.11 -1.87 -14.23
CA SER A 315 -21.51 -1.66 -12.91
C SER A 315 -21.31 -0.18 -12.58
N ILE A 316 -21.46 0.70 -13.57
CA ILE A 316 -21.30 2.16 -13.46
C ILE A 316 -22.67 2.83 -13.32
N ILE A 317 -23.61 2.48 -14.20
CA ILE A 317 -24.99 2.99 -14.20
C ILE A 317 -25.90 1.99 -13.51
N THR A 318 -26.29 2.30 -12.28
CA THR A 318 -27.16 1.46 -11.45
C THR A 318 -28.42 2.17 -10.97
N ASP A 319 -28.53 3.47 -11.21
CA ASP A 319 -29.74 4.26 -10.91
C ASP A 319 -30.85 3.92 -11.90
N ASP A 320 -32.06 3.73 -11.41
CA ASP A 320 -33.20 3.25 -12.19
C ASP A 320 -33.52 4.12 -13.41
N VAL A 321 -33.48 5.44 -13.23
CA VAL A 321 -33.77 6.40 -14.31
C VAL A 321 -32.70 6.28 -15.39
N LYS A 322 -31.43 6.28 -14.98
CA LYS A 322 -30.30 6.18 -15.92
C LYS A 322 -30.17 4.80 -16.56
N VAL A 323 -30.58 3.72 -15.90
CA VAL A 323 -30.60 2.37 -16.49
C VAL A 323 -31.57 2.34 -17.66
N LYS A 324 -32.74 2.99 -17.54
CA LYS A 324 -33.69 3.13 -18.64
C LYS A 324 -33.11 3.97 -19.79
N GLU A 325 -32.49 5.11 -19.48
CA GLU A 325 -31.83 5.95 -20.49
C GLU A 325 -30.70 5.20 -21.23
N LEU A 326 -29.92 4.41 -20.50
CA LEU A 326 -28.87 3.56 -21.07
C LEU A 326 -29.47 2.52 -22.03
N ALA A 327 -30.55 1.84 -21.64
CA ALA A 327 -31.25 0.89 -22.49
C ALA A 327 -31.72 1.54 -23.80
N ASP A 328 -32.35 2.72 -23.71
CA ASP A 328 -32.79 3.49 -24.87
C ASP A 328 -31.62 3.91 -25.77
N ALA A 329 -30.50 4.35 -25.18
CA ALA A 329 -29.31 4.76 -25.91
C ALA A 329 -28.63 3.58 -26.63
N LEU A 330 -28.55 2.41 -25.99
CA LEU A 330 -28.03 1.18 -26.58
C LEU A 330 -28.90 0.71 -27.75
N ALA A 331 -30.23 0.70 -27.58
CA ALA A 331 -31.17 0.34 -28.65
C ALA A 331 -31.06 1.33 -29.83
N TYR A 332 -31.03 2.64 -29.57
CA TYR A 332 -30.82 3.65 -30.61
C TYR A 332 -29.51 3.44 -31.37
N ALA A 333 -28.38 3.33 -30.66
CA ALA A 333 -27.07 3.19 -31.28
C ALA A 333 -26.96 1.93 -32.16
N THR A 334 -27.55 0.82 -31.70
CA THR A 334 -27.45 -0.47 -32.41
C THR A 334 -28.47 -0.64 -33.53
N ILE A 335 -29.72 -0.19 -33.35
CA ILE A 335 -30.80 -0.42 -34.30
C ILE A 335 -30.95 0.75 -35.27
N VAL A 336 -30.98 1.97 -34.77
CA VAL A 336 -31.23 3.16 -35.61
C VAL A 336 -29.95 3.60 -36.30
N ASN A 337 -28.85 3.74 -35.55
CA ASN A 337 -27.56 4.16 -36.10
C ASN A 337 -26.73 3.02 -36.71
N GLY A 338 -27.13 1.76 -36.48
CA GLY A 338 -26.44 0.61 -37.07
C GLY A 338 -24.99 0.45 -36.64
N ALA A 339 -24.61 0.88 -35.42
CA ALA A 339 -23.23 0.89 -34.93
C ALA A 339 -22.62 -0.52 -34.91
N LYS A 340 -21.87 -0.88 -35.96
CA LYS A 340 -21.45 -2.27 -36.24
C LYS A 340 -20.69 -2.92 -35.07
N LEU A 341 -19.70 -2.22 -34.50
CA LEU A 341 -18.91 -2.79 -33.40
C LEU A 341 -19.76 -2.98 -32.14
N LEU A 342 -20.63 -2.02 -31.83
CA LEU A 342 -21.54 -2.10 -30.70
C LEU A 342 -22.52 -3.25 -30.88
N ARG A 343 -23.07 -3.42 -32.08
CA ARG A 343 -23.99 -4.52 -32.40
C ARG A 343 -23.38 -5.88 -32.11
N THR A 344 -22.17 -6.11 -32.58
CA THR A 344 -21.45 -7.37 -32.37
C THR A 344 -21.17 -7.61 -30.88
N LYS A 345 -20.71 -6.59 -30.15
CA LYS A 345 -20.33 -6.77 -28.74
C LYS A 345 -21.53 -6.81 -27.79
N LEU A 346 -22.61 -6.10 -28.10
CA LEU A 346 -23.80 -6.05 -27.25
C LEU A 346 -24.50 -7.40 -27.14
N ILE A 347 -24.51 -8.19 -28.23
CA ILE A 347 -25.03 -9.57 -28.26
C ILE A 347 -24.40 -10.43 -27.16
N ASP A 348 -23.10 -10.29 -26.93
CA ASP A 348 -22.42 -11.05 -25.89
C ASP A 348 -22.52 -10.38 -24.51
N ALA A 349 -22.36 -9.05 -24.45
CA ALA A 349 -22.40 -8.31 -23.20
C ALA A 349 -23.76 -8.41 -22.50
N CYS A 350 -24.87 -8.33 -23.25
CA CYS A 350 -26.22 -8.29 -22.69
C CYS A 350 -26.63 -9.56 -21.95
N LYS A 351 -26.00 -10.72 -22.25
CA LYS A 351 -26.25 -11.98 -21.53
C LYS A 351 -26.00 -11.84 -20.02
N ASN A 352 -24.97 -11.06 -19.67
CA ASN A 352 -24.55 -10.82 -18.28
C ASN A 352 -25.08 -9.50 -17.71
N TYR A 353 -25.96 -8.79 -18.43
CA TYR A 353 -26.57 -7.57 -17.89
C TYR A 353 -27.55 -7.88 -16.76
N PRO A 354 -27.71 -6.98 -15.77
CA PRO A 354 -28.74 -7.10 -14.76
C PRO A 354 -30.14 -7.16 -15.38
N ASP A 355 -31.05 -7.92 -14.77
CA ASP A 355 -32.40 -8.17 -15.30
C ASP A 355 -33.18 -6.90 -15.60
N LYS A 356 -33.01 -5.87 -14.76
CA LYS A 356 -33.65 -4.57 -14.97
C LYS A 356 -33.19 -3.86 -16.25
N LEU A 357 -31.89 -3.94 -16.54
CA LEU A 357 -31.34 -3.39 -17.79
C LEU A 357 -31.82 -4.21 -19.00
N LYS A 358 -31.91 -5.54 -18.85
CA LYS A 358 -32.46 -6.43 -19.87
C LYS A 358 -33.93 -6.10 -20.18
N GLU A 359 -34.76 -5.89 -19.17
CA GLU A 359 -36.16 -5.51 -19.31
C GLU A 359 -36.31 -4.19 -20.09
N HIS A 360 -35.66 -3.12 -19.65
CA HIS A 360 -35.72 -1.84 -20.36
C HIS A 360 -35.13 -1.91 -21.77
N LEU A 361 -34.05 -2.68 -21.98
CA LEU A 361 -33.47 -2.85 -23.30
C LEU A 361 -34.42 -3.61 -24.23
N ARG A 362 -35.15 -4.61 -23.72
CA ARG A 362 -36.19 -5.34 -24.47
C ARG A 362 -37.27 -4.38 -24.97
N ASP A 363 -37.81 -3.55 -24.08
CA ASP A 363 -38.83 -2.57 -24.43
C ASP A 363 -38.31 -1.58 -25.48
N ALA A 364 -37.11 -1.05 -25.26
CA ALA A 364 -36.46 -0.09 -26.16
C ALA A 364 -36.19 -0.68 -27.56
N VAL A 365 -35.82 -1.97 -27.63
CA VAL A 365 -35.61 -2.69 -28.90
C VAL A 365 -36.94 -2.93 -29.62
N GLN A 366 -37.98 -3.37 -28.90
CA GLN A 366 -39.31 -3.60 -29.49
C GLN A 366 -39.90 -2.33 -30.11
N GLN A 367 -39.74 -1.18 -29.44
CA GLN A 367 -40.20 0.12 -29.96
C GLN A 367 -39.48 0.55 -31.24
N ARG A 368 -38.32 -0.04 -31.56
CA ARG A 368 -37.47 0.33 -32.72
C ARG A 368 -37.35 -0.80 -33.74
N MET A 369 -38.12 -1.88 -33.59
CA MET A 369 -38.01 -3.10 -34.38
C MET A 369 -38.09 -2.86 -35.90
N ASP A 370 -38.89 -1.88 -36.34
CA ASP A 370 -39.10 -1.58 -37.76
C ASP A 370 -37.84 -1.00 -38.45
N SER A 371 -36.90 -0.44 -37.70
CA SER A 371 -35.67 0.14 -38.27
C SER A 371 -34.63 -0.90 -38.68
N ASP A 372 -34.56 -2.04 -37.98
CA ASP A 372 -33.71 -3.18 -38.34
C ASP A 372 -34.23 -4.46 -37.68
N LYS A 373 -35.26 -5.05 -38.29
CA LYS A 373 -35.96 -6.22 -37.77
C LYS A 373 -35.04 -7.40 -37.51
N LYS A 374 -34.09 -7.66 -38.41
CA LYS A 374 -33.20 -8.83 -38.32
C LYS A 374 -32.34 -8.78 -37.06
N TYR A 375 -31.71 -7.63 -36.79
CA TYR A 375 -30.88 -7.50 -35.60
C TYR A 375 -31.68 -7.32 -34.32
N ALA A 376 -32.84 -6.64 -34.40
CA ALA A 376 -33.75 -6.55 -33.26
C ALA A 376 -34.18 -7.95 -32.77
N GLU A 377 -34.57 -8.85 -33.68
CA GLU A 377 -34.91 -10.25 -33.36
C GLU A 377 -33.72 -11.01 -32.76
N GLU A 378 -32.52 -10.86 -33.32
CA GLU A 378 -31.29 -11.48 -32.81
C GLU A 378 -30.99 -11.03 -31.37
N LEU A 379 -31.05 -9.71 -31.13
CA LEU A 379 -30.77 -9.11 -29.82
C LEU A 379 -31.83 -9.50 -28.79
N LEU A 380 -33.12 -9.49 -29.14
CA LEU A 380 -34.20 -9.96 -28.27
C LEU A 380 -34.02 -11.42 -27.86
N GLY A 381 -33.51 -12.27 -28.76
CA GLY A 381 -33.21 -13.66 -28.47
C GLY A 381 -32.09 -13.88 -27.43
N GLN A 382 -31.24 -12.87 -27.18
CA GLN A 382 -30.18 -12.95 -26.17
C GLN A 382 -30.57 -12.31 -24.82
N ILE A 383 -31.57 -11.43 -24.83
CA ILE A 383 -32.04 -10.69 -23.65
C ILE A 383 -33.17 -11.45 -22.93
N SER A 384 -33.48 -12.68 -23.33
CA SER A 384 -34.51 -13.54 -22.74
C SER A 384 -34.40 -13.65 -21.22
#